data_AF-A0A9Y4JLK9-F1
#
_entry.id   AF-A0A9Y4JLK9-F1
#
_cell.length_a   1.000
_cell.length_b   1.000
_cell.length_c   1.000
_cell.angle_alpha   90.00
_cell.angle_beta   90.00
_cell.angle_gamma   90.00
#
_symmetry.space_group_name_H-M   'P 1'
#
loop_
_entity.id
_entity.type
_entity.pdbx_description
1 polymer ?
#
loop_
_entity_poly.entity_id
_entity_poly.type
_entity_poly.pdbx_seq_one_letter_code
_entity_poly.pdbx_strand_id
1 'polypeptide(L)'
;MGLQQKMTHCQASKKWENMKKRYKELKNPPEGVKAFPEMWPFFSLMDDAMEGRLEGNAPILKAYSSDHNNGDFLPVSQPKKRKPSTMEISSALIVDGPEIEVSMNSDVDGEEVAVQQGSLEIGRIMQEAEDEKNRMDSQQQVKEREKEVMERERLVLQRERAVLDREIAILDRDRALLEREKATMERERATVEREKAVMERERTMVEKDRDAVYKDRLTLEQEKAKLGRTSAATESTKKIAEDSSEVKESDTMNRKERFFTLFEKLIENL
;
A
#
# COMPACT_ATOMS: atom_id res chain seq x y z
N MET A 1 31.42 -7.45 15.89
CA MET A 1 30.69 -7.77 14.63
C MET A 1 31.63 -7.47 13.47
N GLY A 2 32.23 -8.52 12.92
CA GLY A 2 33.42 -8.46 12.07
C GLY A 2 33.21 -7.80 10.71
N LEU A 3 34.21 -7.02 10.34
CA LEU A 3 34.48 -6.50 9.00
C LEU A 3 34.81 -7.66 8.05
N GLN A 4 33.80 -8.24 7.42
CA GLN A 4 33.94 -8.61 6.01
C GLN A 4 33.15 -7.58 5.23
N GLN A 5 33.87 -6.66 4.60
CA GLN A 5 33.40 -5.46 3.92
C GLN A 5 32.55 -5.73 2.66
N LYS A 6 31.95 -6.92 2.57
CA LYS A 6 31.18 -7.42 1.43
C LYS A 6 29.76 -7.71 1.90
N MET A 7 28.86 -6.81 1.55
CA MET A 7 27.43 -7.00 1.79
C MET A 7 26.92 -8.15 0.94
N THR A 8 26.32 -9.16 1.58
CA THR A 8 25.70 -10.29 0.85
C THR A 8 24.49 -9.82 0.05
N HIS A 9 24.10 -10.57 -0.98
CA HIS A 9 22.93 -10.26 -1.81
C HIS A 9 21.65 -10.10 -0.97
N CYS A 10 21.41 -10.99 -0.02
CA CYS A 10 20.25 -10.92 0.88
C CYS A 10 20.28 -9.65 1.75
N GLN A 11 21.45 -9.26 2.27
CA GLN A 11 21.60 -8.02 3.04
C GLN A 11 21.38 -6.77 2.17
N ALA A 12 21.87 -6.76 0.93
CA ALA A 12 21.65 -5.67 -0.01
C ALA A 12 20.17 -5.52 -0.39
N SER A 13 19.50 -6.65 -0.68
CA SER A 13 18.06 -6.70 -0.93
C SER A 13 17.27 -6.18 0.28
N LYS A 14 17.61 -6.62 1.50
CA LYS A 14 16.95 -6.15 2.72
C LYS A 14 17.16 -4.65 2.96
N LYS A 15 18.34 -4.11 2.66
CA LYS A 15 18.59 -2.66 2.71
C LYS A 15 17.77 -1.91 1.66
N TRP A 16 17.68 -2.43 0.45
CA TRP A 16 16.84 -1.86 -0.60
C TRP A 16 15.36 -1.81 -0.22
N GLU A 17 14.80 -2.88 0.35
CA GLU A 17 13.44 -2.89 0.88
C GLU A 17 13.23 -1.84 1.97
N ASN A 18 14.20 -1.69 2.88
CA ASN A 18 14.13 -0.67 3.93
C ASN A 18 14.13 0.76 3.34
N MET A 19 14.98 1.01 2.33
CA MET A 19 15.02 2.29 1.62
C MET A 19 13.71 2.57 0.88
N LYS A 20 13.13 1.58 0.19
CA LYS A 20 11.81 1.71 -0.46
C LYS A 20 10.70 2.06 0.53
N LYS A 21 10.69 1.44 1.71
CA LYS A 21 9.70 1.74 2.73
C LYS A 21 9.78 3.19 3.19
N ARG A 22 10.99 3.66 3.54
CA ARG A 22 11.23 5.06 3.92
C ARG A 22 10.86 6.06 2.83
N TYR A 23 11.18 5.74 1.58
CA TYR A 23 10.80 6.55 0.44
C TYR A 23 9.28 6.68 0.29
N LYS A 24 8.53 5.58 0.42
CA LYS A 24 7.06 5.60 0.33
C LYS A 24 6.44 6.45 1.44
N GLU A 25 6.94 6.33 2.68
CA GLU A 25 6.51 7.15 3.82
C GLU A 25 6.72 8.65 3.57
N LEU A 26 7.78 9.02 2.85
CA LEU A 26 8.09 10.42 2.53
C LEU A 26 7.37 10.93 1.28
N LYS A 27 7.15 10.08 0.26
CA LYS A 27 6.46 10.45 -0.99
C LYS A 27 4.95 10.58 -0.77
N ASN A 28 4.38 9.71 0.06
CA ASN A 28 2.96 9.69 0.40
C ASN A 28 2.78 9.70 1.93
N PRO A 29 2.95 10.85 2.60
CA PRO A 29 2.75 10.92 4.04
C PRO A 29 1.31 10.56 4.42
N PRO A 30 1.09 9.88 5.56
CA PRO A 30 -0.24 9.67 6.10
C PRO A 30 -0.91 11.01 6.40
N GLU A 31 -2.23 11.05 6.24
CA GLU A 31 -3.05 12.25 6.30
C GLU A 31 -2.80 13.03 7.61
N GLY A 32 -2.36 14.28 7.49
CA GLY A 32 -2.03 15.16 8.62
C GLY A 32 -0.54 15.26 9.02
N VAL A 33 0.37 14.46 8.42
CA VAL A 33 1.82 14.55 8.71
C VAL A 33 2.55 15.28 7.58
N LYS A 34 3.26 16.36 7.90
CA LYS A 34 4.18 17.00 6.94
C LYS A 34 5.43 16.14 6.80
N ALA A 35 5.56 15.41 5.70
CA ALA A 35 6.83 14.79 5.33
C ALA A 35 7.79 15.86 4.82
N PHE A 36 9.07 15.73 5.16
CA PHE A 36 10.16 16.57 4.64
C PHE A 36 11.13 15.68 3.85
N PRO A 37 10.84 15.43 2.56
CA PRO A 37 11.71 14.64 1.69
C PRO A 37 13.16 15.12 1.66
N GLU A 38 13.38 16.43 1.78
CA GLU A 38 14.70 17.09 1.78
C GLU A 38 15.58 16.72 2.98
N MET A 39 14.98 16.22 4.06
CA MET A 39 15.71 15.86 5.27
C MET A 39 16.34 14.46 5.19
N TRP A 40 16.01 13.69 4.15
CA TRP A 40 16.61 12.39 3.88
C TRP A 40 17.56 12.47 2.67
N PRO A 41 18.88 12.41 2.86
CA PRO A 41 19.86 12.68 1.79
C PRO A 41 19.81 11.68 0.63
N PHE A 42 19.17 10.52 0.83
CA PHE A 42 18.98 9.51 -0.20
C PHE A 42 17.66 9.64 -0.96
N PHE A 43 16.80 10.62 -0.62
CA PHE A 43 15.47 10.75 -1.24
C PHE A 43 15.58 10.94 -2.76
N SER A 44 16.40 11.91 -3.21
CA SER A 44 16.62 12.18 -4.64
C SER A 44 17.19 10.97 -5.39
N LEU A 45 18.23 10.33 -4.83
CA LEU A 45 18.82 9.13 -5.40
C LEU A 45 17.82 7.96 -5.48
N MET A 46 16.96 7.83 -4.48
CA MET A 46 15.91 6.81 -4.44
C MET A 46 14.77 7.11 -5.41
N ASP A 47 14.41 8.39 -5.58
CA ASP A 47 13.41 8.85 -6.54
C ASP A 47 13.88 8.57 -7.98
N ASP A 48 15.13 8.89 -8.29
CA ASP A 48 15.77 8.55 -9.57
C ASP A 48 15.79 7.03 -9.83
N ALA A 49 16.06 6.25 -8.80
CA ALA A 49 16.05 4.78 -8.89
C ALA A 49 14.65 4.22 -9.14
N MET A 50 13.63 4.77 -8.47
CA MET A 50 12.23 4.34 -8.57
C MET A 50 11.56 4.78 -9.88
N GLU A 51 12.02 5.90 -10.45
CA GLU A 51 11.55 6.44 -11.74
C GLU A 51 12.36 5.89 -12.93
N GLY A 52 13.26 4.94 -12.69
CA GLY A 52 14.02 4.25 -13.74
C GLY A 52 15.15 5.07 -14.36
N ARG A 53 15.44 6.27 -13.85
CA ARG A 53 16.53 7.14 -14.35
C ARG A 53 17.92 6.57 -14.11
N LEU A 54 18.06 5.62 -13.18
CA LEU A 54 19.30 4.91 -12.91
C LEU A 54 19.41 3.56 -13.63
N GLU A 55 18.42 3.20 -14.45
CA GLU A 55 18.43 1.95 -15.21
C GLU A 55 19.56 1.99 -16.26
N GLY A 56 20.44 0.98 -16.25
CA GLY A 56 21.60 0.90 -17.14
C GLY A 56 22.90 1.55 -16.61
N ASN A 57 22.87 2.24 -15.48
CA ASN A 57 24.08 2.86 -14.89
C ASN A 57 25.00 1.86 -14.15
N ALA A 58 24.52 0.65 -13.88
CA ALA A 58 25.30 -0.42 -13.26
C ALA A 58 25.39 -1.64 -14.21
N PRO A 59 26.55 -2.34 -14.25
CA PRO A 59 26.66 -3.59 -14.98
C PRO A 59 25.63 -4.61 -14.47
N ILE A 60 24.74 -5.07 -15.35
CA ILE A 60 23.74 -6.07 -15.01
C ILE A 60 24.47 -7.39 -14.74
N LEU A 61 24.46 -7.83 -13.48
CA LEU A 61 24.97 -9.14 -13.12
C LEU A 61 24.00 -10.18 -13.69
N LYS A 62 24.46 -10.93 -14.68
CA LYS A 62 23.70 -12.03 -15.28
C LYS A 62 23.51 -13.12 -14.23
N ALA A 63 22.33 -13.18 -13.62
CA ALA A 63 21.96 -14.27 -12.74
C ALA A 63 21.87 -15.54 -13.60
N TYR A 64 22.77 -16.49 -13.36
CA TYR A 64 22.59 -17.84 -13.88
C TYR A 64 21.44 -18.45 -13.09
N SER A 65 20.32 -18.70 -13.75
CA SER A 65 19.20 -19.46 -13.18
C SER A 65 19.74 -20.81 -12.72
N SER A 66 19.79 -21.00 -11.40
CA SER A 66 20.04 -22.31 -10.82
C SER A 66 18.77 -23.12 -10.99
N ASP A 67 18.68 -23.78 -12.14
CA ASP A 67 17.65 -24.76 -12.46
C ASP A 67 17.69 -25.86 -11.40
N HIS A 68 16.55 -26.13 -10.77
CA HIS A 68 16.43 -27.21 -9.80
C HIS A 68 16.40 -28.54 -10.57
N ASN A 69 17.54 -29.20 -10.69
CA ASN A 69 17.59 -30.65 -10.83
C ASN A 69 18.84 -31.22 -10.18
N ASN A 70 18.62 -32.23 -9.33
CA ASN A 70 19.60 -32.90 -8.50
C ASN A 70 20.70 -33.61 -9.32
N GLY A 71 21.92 -33.65 -8.77
CA GLY A 71 22.91 -34.66 -9.12
C GLY A 71 24.34 -34.13 -9.25
N ASP A 72 25.12 -34.32 -8.19
CA ASP A 72 26.57 -34.52 -8.18
C ASP A 72 27.54 -33.43 -8.67
N PHE A 73 28.35 -32.99 -7.69
CA PHE A 73 29.78 -32.69 -7.77
C PHE A 73 30.39 -32.42 -9.17
N LEU A 74 30.68 -31.12 -9.39
CA LEU A 74 31.79 -30.51 -10.15
C LEU A 74 32.52 -31.35 -11.23
N PRO A 75 32.86 -30.67 -12.34
CA PRO A 75 34.25 -30.66 -12.77
C PRO A 75 34.81 -29.25 -12.61
N VAL A 76 35.67 -29.09 -11.60
CA VAL A 76 36.72 -28.07 -11.62
C VAL A 76 37.59 -28.37 -12.83
N SER A 77 37.32 -27.68 -13.94
CA SER A 77 38.23 -27.64 -15.08
C SER A 77 39.56 -27.05 -14.61
N GLN A 78 40.60 -27.82 -14.89
CA GLN A 78 42.00 -27.66 -14.49
C GLN A 78 42.62 -26.29 -14.85
N PRO A 79 43.68 -25.88 -14.15
CA PRO A 79 44.46 -24.69 -14.50
C PRO A 79 45.17 -24.86 -15.86
N LYS A 80 45.19 -23.74 -16.59
CA LYS A 80 45.70 -23.55 -17.95
C LYS A 80 47.11 -24.11 -18.17
N LYS A 81 47.24 -25.07 -19.11
CA LYS A 81 48.52 -25.47 -19.72
C LYS A 81 49.09 -24.30 -20.54
N ARG A 82 50.26 -23.79 -20.18
CA ARG A 82 51.11 -22.95 -21.05
C ARG A 82 51.94 -23.87 -21.95
N LYS A 83 51.98 -23.58 -23.24
CA LYS A 83 52.76 -24.30 -24.26
C LYS A 83 54.27 -24.01 -24.10
N PRO A 84 55.18 -24.94 -24.44
CA PRO A 84 56.61 -24.70 -24.42
C PRO A 84 57.03 -23.91 -25.66
N SER A 85 57.98 -22.98 -25.50
CA SER A 85 58.67 -22.28 -26.57
C SER A 85 60.13 -22.72 -26.53
N THR A 86 60.57 -23.34 -27.63
CA THR A 86 61.95 -23.72 -27.91
C THR A 86 62.80 -22.49 -28.21
N MET A 87 63.94 -22.30 -27.53
CA MET A 87 65.12 -21.69 -28.12
C MET A 87 66.37 -22.10 -27.33
N GLU A 88 67.29 -22.72 -28.05
CA GLU A 88 68.65 -23.16 -27.70
C GLU A 88 69.54 -22.03 -27.14
N ILE A 89 70.55 -22.39 -26.34
CA ILE A 89 71.99 -22.16 -26.65
C ILE A 89 72.87 -22.90 -25.61
N SER A 90 73.84 -23.60 -26.18
CA SER A 90 74.85 -24.51 -25.66
C SER A 90 75.92 -23.95 -24.71
N SER A 91 76.64 -24.87 -24.05
CA SER A 91 78.12 -24.98 -23.88
C SER A 91 78.42 -25.86 -22.64
N ALA A 92 79.42 -26.73 -22.50
CA ALA A 92 80.46 -27.35 -23.32
C ALA A 92 81.16 -28.38 -22.38
N LEU A 93 81.31 -29.67 -22.77
CA LEU A 93 82.56 -30.39 -23.09
C LEU A 93 83.42 -30.96 -21.93
N ILE A 94 83.97 -32.17 -22.19
CA ILE A 94 85.22 -32.84 -21.72
C ILE A 94 85.04 -34.02 -20.72
N VAL A 95 85.11 -35.30 -21.19
CA VAL A 95 86.27 -36.27 -21.18
C VAL A 95 86.20 -37.15 -19.91
N ASP A 96 86.42 -38.47 -19.84
CA ASP A 96 87.10 -39.49 -20.65
C ASP A 96 86.55 -40.89 -20.23
N GLY A 97 86.79 -41.93 -21.04
CA GLY A 97 86.76 -43.34 -20.58
C GLY A 97 88.02 -43.69 -19.76
N PRO A 98 88.30 -44.96 -19.35
CA PRO A 98 87.96 -46.20 -20.07
C PRO A 98 87.55 -47.43 -19.21
N GLU A 99 87.11 -48.46 -19.92
CA GLU A 99 87.20 -49.94 -19.74
C GLU A 99 87.62 -50.55 -18.37
N ILE A 100 86.94 -51.64 -17.96
CA ILE A 100 87.52 -52.94 -17.53
C ILE A 100 86.41 -53.99 -17.36
N GLU A 101 86.75 -55.21 -17.78
CA GLU A 101 85.97 -56.43 -17.89
C GLU A 101 85.81 -57.24 -16.57
N VAL A 102 84.97 -58.30 -16.66
CA VAL A 102 85.11 -59.65 -16.05
C VAL A 102 84.29 -60.01 -14.79
N SER A 103 83.71 -61.22 -14.92
CA SER A 103 83.29 -62.23 -13.93
C SER A 103 81.92 -62.05 -13.28
N MET A 104 80.91 -62.91 -13.54
CA MET A 104 80.87 -64.38 -13.46
C MET A 104 81.07 -64.89 -12.02
N ASN A 105 79.94 -65.35 -11.48
CA ASN A 105 79.74 -66.22 -10.32
C ASN A 105 79.94 -65.61 -8.92
N SER A 106 78.83 -65.43 -8.21
CA SER A 106 78.58 -66.21 -6.98
C SER A 106 77.10 -66.13 -6.64
N ASP A 107 76.52 -67.30 -6.40
CA ASP A 107 75.31 -67.45 -5.62
C ASP A 107 75.49 -66.67 -4.31
N VAL A 108 74.75 -65.57 -4.16
CA VAL A 108 74.63 -64.86 -2.89
C VAL A 108 73.19 -65.04 -2.46
N ASP A 109 73.08 -65.79 -1.37
CA ASP A 109 71.88 -66.13 -0.62
C ASP A 109 70.80 -65.05 -0.69
N GLY A 110 69.61 -65.44 -1.19
CA GLY A 110 68.40 -64.61 -1.27
C GLY A 110 67.79 -64.19 0.07
N GLU A 111 68.57 -64.25 1.16
CA GLU A 111 68.13 -63.99 2.53
C GLU A 111 68.20 -62.50 2.90
N GLU A 112 69.16 -61.74 2.34
CA GLU A 112 69.37 -60.33 2.70
C GLU A 112 68.38 -59.36 1.99
N VAL A 113 67.94 -59.71 0.77
CA VAL A 113 66.93 -58.94 0.03
C VAL A 113 65.54 -59.06 0.66
N ALA A 114 65.22 -60.21 1.26
CA ALA A 114 63.92 -60.46 1.92
C ALA A 114 63.73 -59.64 3.21
N VAL A 115 64.82 -59.40 3.97
CA VAL A 115 64.79 -58.62 5.22
C VAL A 115 64.61 -57.12 4.93
N GLN A 116 65.26 -56.59 3.88
CA GLN A 116 65.03 -55.21 3.43
C GLN A 116 63.60 -55.01 2.92
N GLN A 117 63.04 -56.00 2.22
CA GLN A 117 61.69 -55.96 1.65
C GLN A 117 60.60 -56.08 2.72
N GLY A 118 60.79 -56.91 3.75
CA GLY A 118 59.89 -57.00 4.90
C GLY A 118 59.84 -55.72 5.75
N SER A 119 60.98 -55.02 5.90
CA SER A 119 61.03 -53.72 6.59
C SER A 119 60.24 -52.63 5.83
N LEU A 120 60.30 -52.64 4.50
CA LEU A 120 59.51 -51.74 3.63
C LEU A 120 58.01 -52.07 3.68
N GLU A 121 57.65 -53.34 3.81
CA GLU A 121 56.26 -53.80 3.96
C GLU A 121 55.64 -53.32 5.29
N ILE A 122 56.37 -53.44 6.38
CA ILE A 122 55.95 -52.97 7.72
C ILE A 122 55.78 -51.45 7.74
N GLY A 123 56.66 -50.71 7.06
CA GLY A 123 56.52 -49.25 6.88
C GLY A 123 55.23 -48.87 6.14
N ARG A 124 54.87 -49.61 5.08
CA ARG A 124 53.60 -49.42 4.36
C ARG A 124 52.37 -49.69 5.23
N ILE A 125 52.39 -50.77 6.01
CA ILE A 125 51.26 -51.15 6.88
C ILE A 125 51.06 -50.11 8.00
N MET A 126 52.15 -49.61 8.60
CA MET A 126 52.04 -48.53 9.60
C MET A 126 51.50 -47.24 8.99
N GLN A 127 51.95 -46.87 7.79
CA GLN A 127 51.45 -45.71 7.06
C GLN A 127 49.96 -45.85 6.73
N GLU A 128 49.52 -47.02 6.27
CA GLU A 128 48.11 -47.30 5.95
C GLU A 128 47.21 -47.25 7.19
N ALA A 129 47.67 -47.79 8.33
CA ALA A 129 46.96 -47.69 9.60
C ALA A 129 46.85 -46.25 10.11
N GLU A 130 47.86 -45.42 9.88
CA GLU A 130 47.85 -44.00 10.21
C GLU A 130 46.90 -43.20 9.30
N ASP A 131 46.88 -43.53 8.01
CA ASP A 131 45.93 -42.96 7.04
C ASP A 131 44.47 -43.37 7.35
N GLU A 132 44.23 -44.62 7.74
CA GLU A 132 42.92 -45.13 8.18
C GLU A 132 42.43 -44.36 9.42
N LYS A 133 43.31 -44.17 10.41
CA LYS A 133 43.01 -43.37 11.61
C LYS A 133 42.66 -41.92 11.22
N ASN A 134 43.45 -41.30 10.35
CA ASN A 134 43.19 -39.94 9.87
C ASN A 134 41.85 -39.84 9.11
N ARG A 135 41.47 -40.88 8.35
CA ARG A 135 40.15 -40.96 7.67
C ARG A 135 39.01 -41.04 8.68
N MET A 136 39.15 -41.87 9.71
CA MET A 136 38.16 -42.00 10.77
C MET A 136 37.98 -40.70 11.56
N ASP A 137 39.08 -40.05 11.94
CA ASP A 137 39.06 -38.75 12.62
C ASP A 137 38.42 -37.67 11.73
N SER A 138 38.75 -37.65 10.44
CA SER A 138 38.13 -36.74 9.46
C SER A 138 36.63 -36.99 9.31
N GLN A 139 36.20 -38.25 9.23
CA GLN A 139 34.78 -38.61 9.16
C GLN A 139 34.02 -38.22 10.43
N GLN A 140 34.63 -38.42 11.60
CA GLN A 140 34.04 -38.04 12.88
C GLN A 140 33.85 -36.51 12.95
N GLN A 141 34.85 -35.77 12.48
CA GLN A 141 34.79 -34.31 12.40
C GLN A 141 33.71 -33.82 11.43
N VAL A 142 33.48 -34.52 10.31
CA VAL A 142 32.38 -34.21 9.37
C VAL A 142 31.03 -34.45 10.04
N LYS A 143 30.83 -35.59 10.72
CA LYS A 143 29.58 -35.90 11.43
C LYS A 143 29.27 -34.90 12.55
N GLU A 144 30.30 -34.44 13.27
CA GLU A 144 30.14 -33.41 14.30
C GLU A 144 29.70 -32.08 13.67
N ARG A 145 30.37 -31.64 12.60
CA ARG A 145 29.95 -30.44 11.85
C ARG A 145 28.52 -30.54 11.33
N GLU A 146 28.14 -31.70 10.81
CA GLU A 146 26.78 -31.95 10.30
C GLU A 146 25.73 -31.84 11.42
N LYS A 147 26.00 -32.41 12.61
CA LYS A 147 25.13 -32.24 13.79
C LYS A 147 24.97 -30.77 14.16
N GLU A 148 26.06 -30.01 14.20
CA GLU A 148 25.97 -28.58 14.52
C GLU A 148 25.17 -27.80 13.47
N VAL A 149 25.27 -28.17 12.18
CA VAL A 149 24.45 -27.56 11.12
C VAL A 149 22.97 -27.86 11.36
N MET A 150 22.62 -29.12 11.63
CA MET A 150 21.24 -29.51 11.93
C MET A 150 20.66 -28.80 13.16
N GLU A 151 21.46 -28.59 14.21
CA GLU A 151 21.04 -27.83 15.39
C GLU A 151 20.80 -26.35 15.05
N ARG A 152 21.67 -25.75 14.23
CA ARG A 152 21.48 -24.37 13.75
C ARG A 152 20.22 -24.23 12.91
N GLU A 153 19.95 -25.17 12.02
CA GLU A 153 18.73 -25.20 11.20
C GLU A 153 17.48 -25.34 12.07
N ARG A 154 17.50 -26.22 13.07
CA ARG A 154 16.40 -26.34 14.03
C ARG A 154 16.11 -25.03 14.75
N LEU A 155 17.15 -24.30 15.18
CA LEU A 155 16.99 -22.99 15.82
C LEU A 155 16.42 -21.94 14.86
N VAL A 156 16.80 -21.98 13.58
CA VAL A 156 16.22 -21.10 12.55
C VAL A 156 14.73 -21.39 12.38
N LEU A 157 14.34 -22.65 12.20
CA LEU A 157 12.94 -23.07 12.06
C LEU A 157 12.09 -22.71 13.28
N GLN A 158 12.65 -22.82 14.50
CA GLN A 158 11.96 -22.38 15.72
C GLN A 158 11.71 -20.87 15.72
N ARG A 159 12.68 -20.07 15.28
CA ARG A 159 12.52 -18.61 15.15
C ARG A 159 11.48 -18.25 14.10
N GLU A 160 11.49 -18.92 12.96
CA GLU A 160 10.52 -18.71 11.88
C GLU A 160 9.10 -19.03 12.35
N ARG A 161 8.91 -20.16 13.04
CA ARG A 161 7.62 -20.51 13.66
C ARG A 161 7.15 -19.42 14.62
N ALA A 162 8.03 -18.94 15.50
CA ALA A 162 7.69 -17.87 16.44
C ALA A 162 7.36 -16.54 15.75
N VAL A 163 7.88 -16.29 14.54
CA VAL A 163 7.49 -15.12 13.73
C VAL A 163 6.10 -15.33 13.14
N LEU A 164 5.83 -16.50 12.54
CA LEU A 164 4.52 -16.83 11.99
C LEU A 164 3.42 -16.79 13.05
N ASP A 165 3.68 -17.30 14.25
CA ASP A 165 2.71 -17.25 15.36
C ASP A 165 2.36 -15.80 15.76
N ARG A 166 3.34 -14.88 15.70
CA ARG A 166 3.09 -13.44 15.93
C ARG A 166 2.28 -12.83 14.80
N GLU A 167 2.57 -13.17 13.55
CA GLU A 167 1.83 -12.69 12.38
C GLU A 167 0.37 -13.15 12.43
N ILE A 168 0.12 -14.42 12.75
CA ILE A 168 -1.24 -14.95 12.97
C ILE A 168 -1.97 -14.15 14.05
N ALA A 169 -1.31 -13.92 15.20
CA ALA A 169 -1.92 -13.15 16.28
C ALA A 169 -2.22 -11.68 15.89
N ILE A 170 -1.44 -11.08 14.99
CA ILE A 170 -1.73 -9.74 14.46
C ILE A 170 -2.95 -9.80 13.54
N LEU A 171 -2.98 -10.75 12.60
CA LEU A 171 -4.11 -10.92 11.68
C LEU A 171 -5.43 -11.20 12.42
N ASP A 172 -5.40 -11.98 13.50
CA ASP A 172 -6.59 -12.23 14.33
C ASP A 172 -7.10 -10.94 15.00
N ARG A 173 -6.20 -10.06 15.46
CA ARG A 173 -6.59 -8.75 16.00
C ARG A 173 -7.20 -7.86 14.93
N ASP A 174 -6.57 -7.79 13.77
CA ASP A 174 -7.04 -6.98 12.64
C ASP A 174 -8.42 -7.46 12.16
N ARG A 175 -8.62 -8.77 12.08
CA ARG A 175 -9.93 -9.37 11.77
C ARG A 175 -10.99 -8.96 12.78
N ALA A 176 -10.67 -8.99 14.07
CA ALA A 176 -11.60 -8.57 15.12
C ALA A 176 -11.89 -7.05 15.09
N LEU A 177 -10.95 -6.22 14.65
CA LEU A 177 -11.17 -4.79 14.46
C LEU A 177 -12.12 -4.52 13.28
N LEU A 178 -11.88 -5.18 12.14
CA LEU A 178 -12.74 -5.09 10.96
C LEU A 178 -14.18 -5.53 11.25
N GLU A 179 -14.37 -6.57 12.07
CA GLU A 179 -15.70 -7.02 12.47
C GLU A 179 -16.43 -5.96 13.32
N ARG A 180 -15.72 -5.29 14.24
CA ARG A 180 -16.28 -4.19 15.03
C ARG A 180 -16.66 -2.99 14.15
N GLU A 181 -15.77 -2.61 13.23
CA GLU A 181 -16.01 -1.52 12.27
C GLU A 181 -17.21 -1.83 11.36
N LYS A 182 -17.32 -3.06 10.87
CA LYS A 182 -18.50 -3.49 10.10
C LYS A 182 -19.78 -3.32 10.93
N ALA A 183 -19.77 -3.72 12.20
CA ALA A 183 -20.92 -3.56 13.07
C ALA A 183 -21.25 -2.09 13.37
N THR A 184 -20.26 -1.18 13.45
CA THR A 184 -20.55 0.26 13.60
C THR A 184 -21.17 0.83 12.32
N MET A 185 -20.62 0.49 11.16
CA MET A 185 -21.16 0.90 9.86
C MET A 185 -22.60 0.41 9.63
N GLU A 186 -22.93 -0.81 10.06
CA GLU A 186 -24.31 -1.33 10.00
C GLU A 186 -25.27 -0.52 10.87
N ARG A 187 -24.84 -0.10 12.07
CA ARG A 187 -25.65 0.77 12.94
C ARG A 187 -25.86 2.14 12.32
N GLU A 188 -24.82 2.75 11.78
CA GLU A 188 -24.90 4.06 11.09
C GLU A 188 -25.81 4.01 9.86
N ARG A 189 -25.73 2.94 9.06
CA ARG A 189 -26.68 2.75 7.95
C ARG A 189 -28.13 2.71 8.45
N ALA A 190 -28.38 2.01 9.54
CA ALA A 190 -29.72 1.95 10.13
C ALA A 190 -30.17 3.30 10.70
N THR A 191 -29.28 4.15 11.23
CA THR A 191 -29.66 5.50 11.69
C THR A 191 -30.00 6.40 10.50
N VAL A 192 -29.17 6.39 9.46
CA VAL A 192 -29.42 7.16 8.21
C VAL A 192 -30.74 6.74 7.56
N GLU A 193 -31.06 5.44 7.55
CA GLU A 193 -32.35 4.96 7.02
C GLU A 193 -33.54 5.49 7.82
N ARG A 194 -33.45 5.53 9.16
CA ARG A 194 -34.49 6.12 10.00
C ARG A 194 -34.65 7.62 9.74
N GLU A 195 -33.54 8.36 9.66
CA GLU A 195 -33.56 9.79 9.34
C GLU A 195 -34.19 10.06 7.97
N LYS A 196 -33.84 9.27 6.96
CA LYS A 196 -34.45 9.35 5.64
C LYS A 196 -35.97 9.17 5.70
N ALA A 197 -36.45 8.19 6.47
CA ALA A 197 -37.88 7.98 6.66
C ALA A 197 -38.57 9.13 7.42
N VAL A 198 -37.88 9.82 8.33
CA VAL A 198 -38.40 11.03 8.99
C VAL A 198 -38.51 12.17 7.99
N MET A 199 -37.44 12.44 7.23
CA MET A 199 -37.42 13.48 6.20
C MET A 199 -38.51 13.27 5.14
N GLU A 200 -38.79 12.03 4.76
CA GLU A 200 -39.87 11.71 3.82
C GLU A 200 -41.25 12.07 4.40
N ARG A 201 -41.50 11.75 5.68
CA ARG A 201 -42.75 12.13 6.35
C ARG A 201 -42.88 13.65 6.44
N GLU A 202 -41.82 14.36 6.84
CA GLU A 202 -41.83 15.83 6.89
C GLU A 202 -42.13 16.44 5.53
N ARG A 203 -41.54 15.91 4.46
CA ARG A 203 -41.83 16.35 3.10
C ARG A 203 -43.30 16.22 2.75
N THR A 204 -43.94 15.10 3.10
CA THR A 204 -45.38 14.92 2.86
C THR A 204 -46.26 15.85 3.71
N MET A 205 -45.81 16.22 4.92
CA MET A 205 -46.53 17.17 5.77
C MET A 205 -46.46 18.57 5.19
N VAL A 206 -45.26 19.01 4.80
CA VAL A 206 -45.04 20.31 4.15
C VAL A 206 -45.84 20.43 2.85
N GLU A 207 -45.94 19.35 2.08
CA GLU A 207 -46.77 19.34 0.86
C GLU A 207 -48.26 19.56 1.17
N LYS A 208 -48.79 18.87 2.20
CA LYS A 208 -50.18 19.08 2.66
C LYS A 208 -50.42 20.49 3.19
N ASP A 209 -49.47 21.04 3.95
CA ASP A 209 -49.58 22.41 4.47
C ASP A 209 -49.55 23.43 3.33
N ARG A 210 -48.72 23.21 2.31
CA ARG A 210 -48.71 24.04 1.11
C ARG A 210 -50.06 24.01 0.39
N ASP A 211 -50.67 22.84 0.25
CA ASP A 211 -51.99 22.69 -0.36
C ASP A 211 -53.10 23.34 0.47
N ALA A 212 -53.02 23.25 1.81
CA ALA A 212 -53.95 23.92 2.71
C ALA A 212 -53.85 25.45 2.58
N VAL A 213 -52.63 26.00 2.60
CA VAL A 213 -52.38 27.44 2.39
C VAL A 213 -52.88 27.90 1.02
N TYR A 214 -52.73 27.08 -0.03
CA TYR A 214 -53.26 27.40 -1.35
C TYR A 214 -54.80 27.50 -1.35
N LYS A 215 -55.48 26.57 -0.69
CA LYS A 215 -56.95 26.60 -0.53
C LYS A 215 -57.39 27.82 0.30
N ASP A 216 -56.74 28.09 1.42
CA ASP A 216 -57.05 29.23 2.27
C ASP A 216 -56.90 30.54 1.50
N ARG A 217 -55.81 30.69 0.73
CA ARG A 217 -55.63 31.84 -0.16
C ARG A 217 -56.78 32.01 -1.15
N LEU A 218 -57.23 30.92 -1.77
CA LEU A 218 -58.37 30.95 -2.70
C LEU A 218 -59.67 31.35 -2.00
N THR A 219 -59.93 30.83 -0.79
CA THR A 219 -61.11 31.21 -0.01
C THR A 219 -61.09 32.68 0.41
N LEU A 220 -59.94 33.19 0.84
CA LEU A 220 -59.76 34.60 1.19
C LEU A 220 -59.98 35.51 -0.02
N GLU A 221 -59.53 35.10 -1.21
CA GLU A 221 -59.78 35.84 -2.45
C GLU A 221 -61.27 35.91 -2.79
N GLN A 222 -62.00 34.80 -2.62
CA GLN A 222 -63.45 34.78 -2.79
C GLN A 222 -64.17 35.67 -1.77
N GLU A 223 -63.81 35.60 -0.49
CA GLU A 223 -64.38 36.46 0.55
C GLU A 223 -64.06 37.94 0.30
N LYS A 224 -62.84 38.26 -0.12
CA LYS A 224 -62.47 39.63 -0.53
C LYS A 224 -63.32 40.12 -1.71
N ALA A 225 -63.57 39.28 -2.71
CA ALA A 225 -64.42 39.62 -3.84
C ALA A 225 -65.88 39.82 -3.41
N LYS A 226 -66.42 38.98 -2.51
CA LYS A 226 -67.76 39.15 -1.94
C LYS A 226 -67.87 40.46 -1.14
N LEU A 227 -66.91 40.73 -0.26
CA LEU A 227 -66.86 41.97 0.52
C LEU A 227 -66.80 43.20 -0.39
N GLY A 228 -65.99 43.16 -1.45
CA GLY A 228 -65.93 44.23 -2.45
C GLY A 228 -67.26 44.47 -3.16
N ARG A 229 -68.03 43.40 -3.44
CA ARG A 229 -69.40 43.54 -3.99
C ARG A 229 -70.36 44.16 -2.97
N THR A 230 -70.31 43.72 -1.70
CA THR A 230 -71.18 44.27 -0.66
C THR A 230 -70.85 45.74 -0.37
N SER A 231 -69.56 46.12 -0.35
CA SER A 231 -69.16 47.50 -0.13
C SER A 231 -69.60 48.39 -1.30
N ALA A 232 -69.42 47.95 -2.54
CA ALA A 232 -69.90 48.67 -3.72
C ALA A 232 -71.43 48.82 -3.70
N ALA A 233 -72.17 47.77 -3.34
CA ALA A 233 -73.62 47.82 -3.20
C ALA A 233 -74.04 48.83 -2.12
N THR A 234 -73.40 48.82 -0.94
CA THR A 234 -73.69 49.80 0.12
C THR A 234 -73.37 51.23 -0.28
N GLU A 235 -72.30 51.44 -1.04
CA GLU A 235 -71.92 52.76 -1.56
C GLU A 235 -72.95 53.25 -2.59
N SER A 236 -73.41 52.38 -3.49
CA SER A 236 -74.49 52.70 -4.43
C SER A 236 -75.80 53.01 -3.71
N THR A 237 -76.20 52.24 -2.70
CA THR A 237 -77.42 52.54 -1.92
C THR A 237 -77.30 53.85 -1.14
N LYS A 238 -76.09 54.17 -0.64
CA LYS A 238 -75.83 55.43 0.04
C LYS A 238 -75.94 56.61 -0.92
N LYS A 239 -75.36 56.52 -2.12
CA LYS A 239 -75.51 57.53 -3.19
C LYS A 239 -76.98 57.72 -3.59
N ILE A 240 -77.73 56.63 -3.77
CA ILE A 240 -79.16 56.70 -4.09
C ILE A 240 -79.96 57.36 -2.95
N ALA A 241 -79.61 57.09 -1.69
CA ALA A 241 -80.25 57.72 -0.54
C ALA A 241 -79.90 59.22 -0.43
N GLU A 242 -78.66 59.60 -0.72
CA GLU A 242 -78.19 60.99 -0.79
C GLU A 242 -78.92 61.73 -1.93
N ASP A 243 -78.94 61.19 -3.15
CA ASP A 243 -79.67 61.76 -4.29
C ASP A 243 -81.18 61.90 -3.98
N SER A 244 -81.79 60.90 -3.34
CA SER A 244 -83.20 60.99 -2.94
C SER A 244 -83.43 62.03 -1.85
N SER A 245 -82.46 62.30 -0.98
CA SER A 245 -82.56 63.34 0.05
C SER A 245 -82.40 64.73 -0.55
N GLU A 246 -81.47 64.90 -1.51
CA GLU A 246 -81.21 66.15 -2.21
C GLU A 246 -82.38 66.54 -3.13
N VAL A 247 -82.98 65.58 -3.82
CA VAL A 247 -84.23 65.82 -4.60
C VAL A 247 -85.38 66.24 -3.68
N LYS A 248 -85.53 65.62 -2.50
CA LYS A 248 -86.56 66.03 -1.54
C LYS A 248 -86.28 67.43 -0.96
N GLU A 249 -85.02 67.75 -0.68
CA GLU A 249 -84.63 69.06 -0.15
C GLU A 249 -84.83 70.17 -1.21
N SER A 250 -84.42 69.94 -2.45
CA SER A 250 -84.64 70.86 -3.58
C SER A 250 -86.13 71.07 -3.91
N ASP A 251 -86.97 70.03 -3.88
CA ASP A 251 -88.44 70.18 -4.04
C ASP A 251 -89.05 71.05 -2.92
N THR A 252 -88.57 70.91 -1.68
CA THR A 252 -89.05 71.75 -0.58
C THR A 252 -88.60 73.20 -0.72
N MET A 253 -87.38 73.44 -1.21
CA MET A 253 -86.83 74.78 -1.43
C MET A 253 -87.55 75.49 -2.59
N ASN A 254 -87.75 74.82 -3.73
CA ASN A 254 -88.54 75.34 -4.86
C ASN A 254 -89.98 75.69 -4.45
N ARG A 255 -90.62 74.88 -3.60
CA ARG A 255 -91.97 75.18 -3.09
C ARG A 255 -91.99 76.45 -2.22
N LYS A 256 -90.97 76.66 -1.39
CA LYS A 256 -90.83 77.87 -0.55
C LYS A 256 -90.58 79.11 -1.42
N GLU A 257 -89.72 79.03 -2.43
CA GLU A 257 -89.46 80.13 -3.36
C GLU A 257 -90.71 80.54 -4.14
N ARG A 258 -91.51 79.56 -4.61
CA ARG A 258 -92.83 79.84 -5.21
C ARG A 258 -93.80 80.51 -4.24
N PHE A 259 -93.76 80.13 -2.96
CA PHE A 259 -94.56 80.80 -1.95
C PHE A 259 -94.11 82.25 -1.75
N PHE A 260 -92.81 82.52 -1.62
CA PHE A 260 -92.28 83.87 -1.48
C PHE A 260 -92.61 84.76 -2.67
N THR A 261 -92.41 84.29 -3.89
CA THR A 261 -92.75 85.06 -5.11
C THR A 261 -94.26 85.38 -5.21
N LEU A 262 -95.13 84.46 -4.80
CA LEU A 262 -96.57 84.74 -4.70
C LEU A 262 -96.88 85.74 -3.59
N PHE A 263 -96.17 85.65 -2.47
CA PHE A 263 -96.32 86.56 -1.33
C PHE A 263 -95.85 87.99 -1.66
N GLU A 264 -94.71 88.14 -2.34
CA GLU A 264 -94.20 89.42 -2.83
C GLU A 264 -95.19 90.06 -3.81
N LYS A 265 -95.68 89.30 -4.80
CA LYS A 265 -96.73 89.79 -5.71
C LYS A 265 -98.01 90.20 -4.99
N LEU A 266 -98.32 89.58 -3.85
CA LEU A 266 -99.50 89.93 -3.06
C LEU A 266 -99.29 91.22 -2.26
N ILE A 267 -98.06 91.47 -1.81
CA ILE A 267 -97.66 92.72 -1.15
C ILE A 267 -97.55 93.87 -2.17
N GLU A 268 -97.07 93.62 -3.39
CA GLU A 268 -96.93 94.65 -4.45
C GLU A 268 -98.26 95.09 -5.09
N ASN A 269 -99.31 94.28 -4.97
CA ASN A 269 -100.66 94.60 -5.49
C ASN A 269 -101.61 95.18 -4.42
N LEU A 270 -101.10 95.49 -3.23
CA LEU A 270 -101.79 96.21 -2.14
C LEU A 270 -101.34 97.67 -2.13
#